data_AF-A0A540MAQ3-F1
#
_entry.id   AF-A0A540MAQ3-F1
#
_cell.length_a   1.000
_cell.length_b   1.000
_cell.length_c   1.000
_cell.angle_alpha   90.00
_cell.angle_beta   90.00
_cell.angle_gamma   90.00
#
_symmetry.space_group_name_H-M   'P 1'
#
loop_
_entity.id
_entity.type
_entity.pdbx_description
1 polymer ?
#
loop_
_entity_poly.entity_id
_entity_poly.type
_entity_poly.pdbx_seq_one_letter_code
_entity_poly.pdbx_strand_id
1 'polypeptide(L)'
;MCPPKHVAGSTNVNPTYSTWVQQDQMILSWINGSLTASVLSVVASKRFARATWEALEQRYASTSQNRILFLRNELLQTKKR
;
A
#
# COMPACT_ATOMS: atom_id res chain seq x y z
N MET A 1 9.05 -3.01 11.05
CA MET A 1 9.70 -1.68 10.94
C MET A 1 11.03 -1.87 10.21
N CYS A 2 11.51 -0.87 9.47
CA CYS A 2 12.78 -0.95 8.74
C CYS A 2 13.96 -1.06 9.73
N PRO A 3 14.83 -2.07 9.62
CA PRO A 3 16.00 -2.20 10.49
C PRO A 3 17.06 -1.11 10.21
N PRO A 4 17.99 -0.85 11.15
CA PRO A 4 19.07 0.12 10.94
C PRO A 4 19.96 -0.27 9.76
N LYS A 5 20.31 0.71 8.92
CA LYS A 5 21.18 0.52 7.74
C LYS A 5 22.57 0.00 8.08
N HIS A 6 23.14 0.46 9.19
CA HIS A 6 24.47 0.09 9.65
C HIS A 6 24.40 -0.59 11.01
N VAL A 7 25.38 -1.43 11.29
CA VAL A 7 25.57 -2.04 12.62
C VAL A 7 26.01 -0.95 13.60
N ALA A 8 25.55 -1.02 14.86
CA ALA A 8 25.89 -0.02 15.88
C ALA A 8 27.41 0.10 16.05
N GLY A 9 27.94 1.32 15.92
CA GLY A 9 29.39 1.59 16.06
C GLY A 9 30.25 1.22 14.85
N SER A 10 29.65 0.86 13.70
CA SER A 10 30.38 0.47 12.48
C SER A 10 29.79 1.13 11.23
N THR A 11 30.62 1.33 10.20
CA THR A 11 30.17 1.69 8.84
C THR A 11 29.70 0.49 8.03
N ASN A 12 29.78 -0.72 8.59
CA ASN A 12 29.35 -1.94 7.91
C ASN A 12 27.83 -1.98 7.78
N VAL A 13 27.37 -2.29 6.57
CA VAL A 13 25.94 -2.48 6.28
C VAL A 13 25.41 -3.67 7.08
N ASN A 14 24.27 -3.47 7.72
CA ASN A 14 23.60 -4.51 8.47
C ASN A 14 23.03 -5.57 7.50
N PRO A 15 23.42 -6.85 7.60
CA PRO A 15 22.89 -7.90 6.73
C PRO A 15 21.37 -8.02 6.80
N THR A 16 20.78 -7.80 7.98
CA THR A 16 19.32 -7.84 8.16
C THR A 16 18.62 -6.69 7.41
N TYR A 17 19.28 -5.55 7.22
CA TYR A 17 18.78 -4.47 6.36
C TYR A 17 18.79 -4.86 4.89
N SER A 18 19.85 -5.50 4.41
CA SER A 18 19.93 -5.99 3.04
C SER A 18 18.82 -7.00 2.72
N THR A 19 18.60 -7.98 3.60
CA THR A 19 17.52 -8.96 3.46
C THR A 19 16.15 -8.29 3.49
N TRP A 20 15.94 -7.34 4.41
CA TRP A 20 14.69 -6.60 4.51
C TRP A 20 14.41 -5.79 3.24
N VAL A 21 15.41 -5.12 2.65
CA VAL A 21 15.24 -4.36 1.41
C VAL A 21 14.83 -5.28 0.26
N GLN A 22 15.44 -6.47 0.11
CA GLN A 22 15.07 -7.42 -0.93
C GLN A 22 13.61 -7.85 -0.80
N GLN A 23 13.17 -8.17 0.41
CA GLN A 23 11.79 -8.55 0.69
C GLN A 23 10.82 -7.40 0.42
N ASP A 24 11.15 -6.18 0.88
CA ASP A 24 10.32 -4.99 0.66
C ASP A 24 10.15 -4.67 -0.83
N GLN A 25 11.22 -4.75 -1.62
CA GLN A 25 11.16 -4.55 -3.08
C GLN A 25 10.36 -5.63 -3.80
N MET A 26 10.46 -6.88 -3.35
CA MET A 26 9.65 -7.99 -3.91
C MET A 26 8.16 -7.75 -3.67
N ILE A 27 7.78 -7.38 -2.44
CA ILE A 27 6.40 -7.06 -2.08
C ILE A 27 5.91 -5.84 -2.87
N LEU A 28 6.72 -4.79 -3.00
CA LEU A 28 6.41 -3.62 -3.82
C LEU A 28 6.11 -3.99 -5.28
N SER A 29 6.91 -4.87 -5.87
CA SER A 29 6.69 -5.36 -7.24
C SER A 29 5.33 -6.06 -7.38
N TRP A 30 4.99 -6.94 -6.41
CA TRP A 30 3.69 -7.61 -6.40
C TRP A 30 2.52 -6.65 -6.24
N ILE A 31 2.63 -5.69 -5.31
CA ILE A 31 1.60 -4.66 -5.13
C ILE A 31 1.44 -3.89 -6.44
N ASN A 32 2.50 -3.31 -6.99
CA ASN A 32 2.44 -2.53 -8.22
C ASN A 32 1.90 -3.32 -9.41
N GLY A 33 2.26 -4.60 -9.55
CA GLY A 33 1.75 -5.48 -10.60
C GLY A 33 0.25 -5.79 -10.50
N SER A 34 -0.34 -5.67 -9.31
CA SER A 34 -1.79 -5.88 -9.09
C SER A 34 -2.64 -4.63 -9.32
N LEU A 35 -2.02 -3.46 -9.46
CA LEU A 35 -2.72 -2.18 -9.52
C LEU A 35 -3.00 -1.75 -10.97
N THR A 36 -4.11 -1.05 -11.18
CA THR A 36 -4.35 -0.35 -12.44
C THR A 36 -3.54 0.95 -12.49
N ALA A 37 -3.28 1.48 -13.70
CA ALA A 37 -2.44 2.66 -13.89
C ALA A 37 -2.90 3.89 -13.07
N SER A 38 -4.21 4.07 -12.89
CA SER A 38 -4.79 5.17 -12.11
C SER A 38 -4.54 5.04 -10.60
N VAL A 39 -4.36 3.83 -10.09
CA VAL A 39 -4.07 3.56 -8.69
C VAL A 39 -2.56 3.59 -8.47
N LEU A 40 -1.79 3.12 -9.46
CA LEU A 40 -0.34 3.21 -9.47
C LEU A 40 0.15 4.66 -9.28
N SER A 41 -0.51 5.65 -9.90
CA SER A 41 -0.15 7.06 -9.74
C SER A 41 -0.31 7.59 -8.31
N VAL A 42 -1.18 6.98 -7.49
CA VAL A 42 -1.37 7.36 -6.09
C VAL A 42 -0.19 6.91 -5.22
N VAL A 43 0.44 5.80 -5.59
CA VAL A 43 1.51 5.17 -4.80
C VAL A 43 2.90 5.31 -5.40
N ALA A 44 3.03 5.88 -6.60
CA ALA A 44 4.30 6.03 -7.33
C ALA A 44 5.40 6.80 -6.55
N SER A 45 5.02 7.63 -5.57
CA SER A 45 5.97 8.36 -4.71
C SER A 45 6.47 7.55 -3.50
N LYS A 46 5.94 6.34 -3.27
CA LYS A 46 6.25 5.54 -2.08
C LYS A 46 7.42 4.60 -2.34
N ARG A 47 8.43 4.70 -1.48
CA ARG A 47 9.70 3.95 -1.60
C ARG A 47 9.68 2.57 -0.95
N PHE A 48 8.68 2.30 -0.11
CA PHE A 48 8.60 1.09 0.70
C PHE A 48 7.22 0.45 0.59
N ALA A 49 7.15 -0.88 0.66
CA ALA A 49 5.90 -1.64 0.56
C ALA A 49 4.90 -1.19 1.61
N ARG A 50 5.36 -0.96 2.84
CA ARG A 50 4.51 -0.49 3.95
C ARG A 50 3.85 0.86 3.65
N ALA A 51 4.61 1.83 3.17
CA ALA A 51 4.08 3.16 2.87
C ALA A 51 3.14 3.15 1.65
N THR A 52 3.41 2.26 0.70
CA THR A 52 2.53 1.97 -0.45
C THR A 52 1.21 1.39 0.04
N TRP A 53 1.26 0.39 0.91
CA TRP A 53 0.09 -0.22 1.52
C TRP A 53 -0.71 0.77 2.36
N GLU A 54 -0.08 1.60 3.18
CA GLU A 54 -0.76 2.64 3.96
C GLU A 54 -1.41 3.70 3.07
N ALA A 55 -0.81 4.04 1.92
CA ALA A 55 -1.41 4.97 0.96
C ALA A 55 -2.62 4.35 0.24
N LEU A 56 -2.54 3.06 -0.12
CA LEU A 56 -3.68 2.31 -0.64
C LEU A 56 -4.78 2.21 0.42
N GLU A 57 -4.41 1.85 1.64
CA GLU A 57 -5.30 1.81 2.78
C GLU A 57 -5.95 3.18 2.95
N GLN A 58 -5.25 4.30 3.02
CA GLN A 58 -5.89 5.63 3.14
C GLN A 58 -6.81 5.95 1.95
N ARG A 59 -6.40 5.63 0.72
CA ARG A 59 -7.18 5.87 -0.51
C ARG A 59 -8.48 5.06 -0.54
N TYR A 60 -8.48 3.84 0.02
CA TYR A 60 -9.59 2.89 -0.02
C TYR A 60 -10.26 2.64 1.33
N ALA A 61 -9.69 3.15 2.42
CA ALA A 61 -10.24 3.20 3.77
C ALA A 61 -11.46 4.11 3.76
N SER A 62 -11.51 5.08 2.83
CA SER A 62 -12.75 5.70 2.41
C SER A 62 -13.58 4.81 1.46
N THR A 63 -13.71 3.53 1.77
CA THR A 63 -15.04 2.91 1.80
C THR A 63 -15.70 3.42 3.08
N SER A 64 -15.78 4.74 3.21
CA SER A 64 -16.45 5.38 4.33
C SER A 64 -17.87 4.86 4.29
N GLN A 65 -18.53 4.76 5.43
CA GLN A 65 -19.91 4.32 5.50
C GLN A 65 -20.81 4.99 4.44
N ASN A 66 -20.45 6.19 3.96
CA ASN A 66 -21.07 6.88 2.82
C ASN A 66 -21.02 6.11 1.48
N ARG A 67 -19.90 5.47 1.11
CA ARG A 67 -19.83 4.65 -0.14
C ARG A 67 -20.68 3.40 -0.01
N ILE A 68 -20.67 2.75 1.17
CA ILE A 68 -21.53 1.60 1.47
C ILE A 68 -23.01 2.02 1.45
N LEU A 69 -23.35 3.14 2.09
CA LEU A 69 -24.69 3.70 2.14
C LEU A 69 -25.17 4.11 0.73
N PHE A 70 -24.30 4.73 -0.06
CA PHE A 70 -24.56 5.09 -1.45
C PHE A 70 -24.85 3.86 -2.30
N LEU A 71 -24.01 2.83 -2.24
CA LEU A 71 -24.22 1.57 -2.97
C LEU A 71 -25.47 0.83 -2.50
N ARG A 72 -25.77 0.84 -1.19
CA ARG A 72 -27.03 0.30 -0.65
C ARG A 72 -28.24 1.06 -1.18
N ASN A 73 -28.18 2.40 -1.23
CA ASN A 73 -29.25 3.22 -1.79
C ASN A 73 -29.47 2.96 -3.28
N GLU A 74 -28.40 2.86 -4.08
CA GLU A 74 -28.51 2.47 -5.49
C GLU A 74 -29.19 1.10 -5.65
N LEU A 75 -28.75 0.10 -4.90
CA LEU A 75 -29.34 -1.25 -4.95
C LEU A 75 -30.81 -1.28 -4.49
N LEU A 76 -31.21 -0.40 -3.57
CA LEU A 76 -32.61 -0.29 -3.15
C LEU A 76 -33.46 0.41 -4.22
N GLN A 77 -32.89 1.38 -4.95
CA GLN A 77 -33.58 2.09 -6.03
C GLN A 77 -33.72 1.25 -7.30
N THR A 78 -32.81 0.32 -7.58
CA THR A 78 -32.91 -0.59 -8.73
C THR A 78 -34.03 -1.64 -8.59
N LYS A 79 -34.57 -1.86 -7.39
CA LYS A 79 -35.77 -2.70 -7.16
C LYS A 79 -37.11 -1.98 -7.40
N LYS A 80 -37.10 -0.69 -7.73
CA LYS A 80 -38.31 0.13 -7.95
C LYS A 80 -38.66 0.30 -9.44
N ARG A 81 -38.34 -0.70 -10.27
CA ARG A 81 -38.77 -0.78 -11.67
C ARG A 81 -39.61 -2.02 -11.89
#